data_AF-A0A933ZNW8-F1
#
_entry.id   AF-A0A933ZNW8-F1
#
_cell.length_a   1.000
_cell.length_b   1.000
_cell.length_c   1.000
_cell.angle_alpha   90.00
_cell.angle_beta   90.00
_cell.angle_gamma   90.00
#
_symmetry.space_group_name_H-M   'P 1'
#
loop_
_entity.id
_entity.type
_entity.pdbx_description
1 polymer ?
#
loop_
_entity_poly.entity_id
_entity_poly.type
_entity_poly.pdbx_seq_one_letter_code
_entity_poly.pdbx_strand_id
1 'polypeptide(L)'
;MELVEPSPVIEAEEAMRQQRRARRTTYRAGALLILGIGAAALLSPARAPVLLTLHALWAMHVFLVGELVGLGRLSARVGGLVSSTGALAYLPAIVLVAIPTDESVIFTALVCMPLIIAALAPDDRGSLLLNAIGSFTWIVVLGLTAYHEPGRTLVAAVMCVACSIIGLVAMNNYPRSMAAESRANAERIDALKALAEMERDRASVERLVMLGQLTAGVAHEINNPLAAVIANVGSARAQVQLAGPMDGEVAETFRDVEDGLARIRQIAR
;
A
#
# COMPACT_ATOMS: atom_id res chain seq x y z
N MET A 1 11.21 -13.14 -26.55
CA MET A 1 10.64 -12.59 -25.29
C MET A 1 11.68 -12.84 -24.22
N GLU A 2 12.69 -11.96 -24.19
CA GLU A 2 13.73 -11.98 -23.16
C GLU A 2 13.08 -11.61 -21.83
N LEU A 3 13.06 -12.56 -20.90
CA LEU A 3 12.64 -12.33 -19.52
C LEU A 3 13.69 -11.37 -18.93
N VAL A 4 13.35 -10.10 -18.81
CA VAL A 4 14.13 -9.12 -18.06
C VAL A 4 14.16 -9.62 -16.62
N GLU A 5 15.30 -10.20 -16.22
CA GLU A 5 15.52 -10.59 -14.83
C GLU A 5 15.37 -9.34 -13.94
N PRO A 6 14.57 -9.41 -12.87
CA PRO A 6 14.37 -8.28 -11.99
C PRO A 6 15.69 -7.84 -11.38
N SER A 7 15.92 -6.52 -11.32
CA SER A 7 17.12 -5.94 -10.73
C SER A 7 17.30 -6.46 -9.29
N PRO A 8 18.53 -6.82 -8.86
CA PRO A 8 18.80 -7.36 -7.52
C PRO A 8 18.39 -6.41 -6.39
N VAL A 9 18.24 -5.12 -6.69
CA VAL A 9 17.72 -4.12 -5.74
C VAL A 9 16.22 -4.31 -5.48
N ILE A 10 15.44 -4.65 -6.53
CA ILE A 10 14.00 -4.89 -6.44
C ILE A 10 13.74 -6.19 -5.67
N GLU A 11 14.51 -7.25 -5.93
CA GLU A 11 14.41 -8.52 -5.19
C GLU A 11 14.71 -8.34 -3.69
N ALA A 12 15.74 -7.56 -3.36
CA ALA A 12 16.09 -7.26 -1.97
C ALA A 12 14.99 -6.43 -1.27
N GLU A 13 14.40 -5.46 -1.97
CA GLU A 13 13.31 -4.64 -1.42
C GLU A 13 12.02 -5.44 -1.22
N GLU A 14 11.69 -6.35 -2.14
CA GLU A 14 10.57 -7.28 -2.03
C GLU A 14 10.77 -8.27 -0.88
N ALA A 15 11.97 -8.85 -0.74
CA ALA A 15 12.31 -9.74 0.37
C ALA A 15 12.18 -9.03 1.73
N MET A 16 12.66 -7.79 1.83
CA MET A 16 12.50 -6.97 3.04
C MET A 16 11.03 -6.64 3.35
N ARG A 17 10.22 -6.35 2.31
CA ARG A 17 8.78 -6.10 2.48
C ARG A 17 8.04 -7.35 2.92
N GLN A 18 8.38 -8.52 2.36
CA GLN A 18 7.84 -9.82 2.79
C GLN A 18 8.21 -10.11 4.25
N GLN A 19 9.46 -9.89 4.65
CA GLN A 19 9.93 -10.12 6.01
C GLN A 19 9.24 -9.19 7.03
N ARG A 20 9.05 -7.91 6.70
CA ARG A 20 8.29 -6.95 7.54
C ARG A 20 6.81 -7.30 7.65
N ARG A 21 6.19 -7.78 6.56
CA ARG A 21 4.80 -8.25 6.57
C ARG A 21 4.66 -9.46 7.48
N ALA A 22 5.48 -10.48 7.31
CA ALA A 22 5.49 -11.68 8.17
C ALA A 22 5.58 -11.29 9.65
N ARG A 23 6.54 -10.43 10.02
CA ARG A 23 6.72 -9.94 11.39
C ARG A 23 5.47 -9.24 11.94
N ARG A 24 4.79 -8.40 11.14
CA ARG A 24 3.53 -7.74 11.54
C ARG A 24 2.39 -8.74 11.73
N THR A 25 2.29 -9.75 10.89
CA THR A 25 1.26 -10.80 11.01
C THR A 25 1.48 -11.62 12.27
N THR A 26 2.73 -11.97 12.60
CA THR A 26 3.08 -12.68 13.84
C THR A 26 2.76 -11.84 15.08
N TYR A 27 3.03 -10.54 15.09
CA TYR A 27 2.66 -9.66 16.21
C TYR A 27 1.14 -9.54 16.38
N ARG A 28 0.38 -9.42 15.28
CA ARG A 28 -1.10 -9.36 15.34
C ARG A 28 -1.69 -10.66 15.87
N ALA A 29 -1.16 -11.80 15.44
CA ALA A 29 -1.60 -13.09 15.93
C ALA A 29 -1.24 -13.30 17.41
N GLY A 30 -0.03 -12.91 17.84
CA GLY A 30 0.35 -12.89 19.25
C GLY A 30 -0.58 -12.02 20.10
N ALA A 31 -0.97 -10.84 19.62
CA ALA A 31 -1.92 -9.96 20.31
C ALA A 31 -3.34 -10.56 20.42
N LEU A 32 -3.83 -11.22 19.36
CA LEU A 32 -5.12 -11.93 19.37
C LEU A 32 -5.11 -13.11 20.34
N LEU A 33 -4.01 -13.87 20.40
CA LEU A 33 -3.83 -14.94 21.37
C LEU A 33 -3.86 -14.39 22.81
N ILE A 34 -3.19 -13.26 23.07
CA ILE A 34 -3.21 -12.56 24.36
C ILE A 34 -4.63 -12.10 24.75
N LEU A 35 -5.46 -11.70 23.79
CA LEU A 35 -6.86 -11.31 24.04
C LEU A 35 -7.73 -12.50 24.48
N GLY A 36 -7.48 -13.70 23.94
CA GLY A 36 -8.11 -14.94 24.38
C GLY A 36 -7.78 -15.32 25.83
N ILE A 37 -6.58 -14.96 26.31
CA ILE A 37 -6.12 -15.16 27.70
C ILE A 37 -7.04 -14.45 28.70
N GLY A 38 -7.43 -13.21 28.38
CA GLY A 38 -8.31 -12.41 29.24
C GLY A 38 -9.68 -13.07 29.41
N ALA A 39 -10.26 -13.53 28.31
CA ALA A 39 -11.57 -14.18 28.31
C ALA A 39 -11.58 -15.49 29.11
N ALA A 40 -10.57 -16.36 28.93
CA ALA A 40 -10.48 -17.64 29.65
C ALA A 40 -10.27 -17.46 31.17
N ALA A 41 -9.48 -16.45 31.58
CA ALA A 41 -9.26 -16.15 33.00
C ALA A 41 -10.51 -15.61 33.69
N LEU A 42 -11.33 -14.83 32.98
CA LEU A 42 -12.63 -14.33 33.46
C LEU A 42 -13.64 -15.46 33.70
N LEU A 43 -13.61 -16.51 32.88
CA LEU A 43 -14.53 -17.65 32.97
C LEU A 43 -14.18 -18.65 34.08
N SER A 44 -12.97 -18.63 34.64
CA SER A 44 -12.51 -19.61 35.64
C SER A 44 -11.50 -19.01 36.64
N PRO A 45 -11.93 -18.09 37.53
CA PRO A 45 -11.04 -17.34 38.43
C PRO A 45 -10.22 -18.22 39.38
N ALA A 46 -10.74 -19.38 39.80
CA ALA A 46 -10.03 -20.31 40.69
C ALA A 46 -8.76 -20.95 40.06
N ARG A 47 -8.68 -21.00 38.73
CA ARG A 47 -7.53 -21.57 37.99
C ARG A 47 -6.86 -20.56 37.05
N ALA A 48 -7.31 -19.31 37.11
CA ALA A 48 -6.74 -18.19 36.40
C ALA A 48 -5.19 -18.17 36.43
N PRO A 49 -4.48 -18.34 37.58
CA PRO A 49 -3.02 -18.23 37.57
C PRO A 49 -2.33 -19.29 36.70
N VAL A 50 -2.80 -20.54 36.72
CA VAL A 50 -2.18 -21.63 35.94
C VAL A 50 -2.51 -21.46 34.45
N LEU A 51 -3.76 -21.13 34.12
CA LEU A 51 -4.19 -20.88 32.75
C LEU A 51 -3.47 -19.66 32.14
N LEU A 52 -3.35 -18.57 32.90
CA LEU A 52 -2.60 -17.37 32.52
C LEU A 52 -1.13 -17.69 32.25
N THR A 53 -0.50 -18.49 33.12
CA THR A 53 0.91 -18.87 32.98
C THR A 53 1.13 -19.72 31.72
N LEU A 54 0.30 -20.75 31.48
CA LEU A 54 0.42 -21.60 30.29
C LEU A 54 0.22 -20.81 28.99
N HIS A 55 -0.76 -19.90 28.95
CA HIS A 55 -0.97 -19.06 27.77
C HIS A 55 0.13 -18.01 27.60
N ALA A 56 0.67 -17.43 28.67
CA ALA A 56 1.79 -16.51 28.60
C ALA A 56 3.05 -17.19 28.06
N LEU A 57 3.33 -18.43 28.48
CA LEU A 57 4.43 -19.23 27.95
C LEU A 57 4.25 -19.53 26.45
N TRP A 58 3.02 -19.85 26.02
CA TRP A 58 2.74 -20.08 24.60
C TRP A 58 2.85 -18.80 23.76
N ALA A 59 2.31 -17.67 24.25
CA ALA A 59 2.46 -16.37 23.59
C ALA A 59 3.93 -15.94 23.50
N MET A 60 4.71 -16.16 24.57
CA MET A 60 6.15 -15.90 24.60
C MET A 60 6.89 -16.77 23.57
N HIS A 61 6.50 -18.05 23.45
CA HIS A 61 7.06 -18.96 22.44
C HIS A 61 6.79 -18.47 21.01
N VAL A 62 5.54 -18.13 20.67
CA VAL A 62 5.18 -17.59 19.34
C VAL A 62 5.93 -16.29 19.06
N PHE A 63 6.06 -15.41 20.05
CA PHE A 63 6.78 -14.16 19.94
C PHE A 63 8.28 -14.37 19.66
N LEU A 64 8.95 -15.23 20.44
CA LEU A 64 10.37 -15.55 20.28
C LEU A 64 10.66 -16.15 18.90
N VAL A 65 9.83 -17.10 18.46
CA VAL A 65 9.97 -17.72 17.14
C VAL A 65 9.76 -16.67 16.03
N GLY A 66 8.75 -15.82 16.18
CA GLY A 66 8.50 -14.69 15.26
C GLY A 66 9.67 -13.72 15.16
N GLU A 67 10.29 -13.38 16.29
CA GLU A 67 11.45 -12.49 16.33
C GLU A 67 12.69 -13.13 15.69
N LEU A 68 12.93 -14.42 15.95
CA LEU A 68 14.05 -15.17 15.34
C LEU A 68 13.92 -15.28 13.82
N VAL A 69 12.69 -15.48 13.31
CA VAL A 69 12.39 -15.44 11.87
C VAL A 69 12.55 -14.01 11.34
N GLY A 70 12.06 -13.00 12.07
CA GLY A 70 12.18 -11.58 11.72
C GLY A 70 13.63 -11.08 11.65
N LEU A 71 14.53 -11.64 12.45
CA LEU A 71 15.97 -11.37 12.45
C LEU A 71 16.73 -12.20 11.41
N GLY A 72 16.05 -13.09 10.67
CA GLY A 72 16.69 -13.98 9.68
C GLY A 72 17.52 -15.11 10.29
N ARG A 73 17.46 -15.32 11.61
CA ARG A 73 18.18 -16.40 12.30
C ARG A 73 17.50 -17.75 12.15
N LEU A 74 16.20 -17.76 11.86
CA LEU A 74 15.43 -18.95 11.54
C LEU A 74 14.75 -18.76 10.18
N SER A 75 14.70 -19.82 9.37
CA SER A 75 13.89 -19.81 8.16
C SER A 75 12.40 -19.85 8.51
N ALA A 76 11.55 -19.24 7.68
CA ALA A 76 10.10 -19.17 7.91
C ALA A 76 9.46 -20.56 8.06
N ARG A 77 9.91 -21.56 7.28
CA ARG A 77 9.45 -22.95 7.38
C ARG A 77 9.81 -23.58 8.73
N VAL A 78 11.05 -23.41 9.20
CA VAL A 78 11.46 -23.98 10.50
C VAL A 78 10.74 -23.26 11.63
N GLY A 79 10.56 -21.95 11.54
CA GLY A 79 9.78 -21.18 12.52
C GLY A 79 8.31 -21.62 12.58
N GLY A 80 7.70 -21.89 11.42
CA GLY A 80 6.36 -22.47 11.32
C GLY A 80 6.27 -23.82 12.02
N LEU A 81 7.22 -24.72 11.76
CA LEU A 81 7.28 -26.06 12.36
C LEU A 81 7.43 -25.98 13.88
N VAL A 82 8.36 -25.18 14.38
CA VAL A 82 8.58 -24.99 15.83
C VAL A 82 7.32 -24.40 16.50
N SER A 83 6.70 -23.38 15.88
CA SER A 83 5.43 -22.81 16.36
C SER A 83 4.31 -23.84 16.40
N SER A 84 4.27 -24.71 15.38
CA SER A 84 3.27 -25.77 15.24
C SER A 84 3.41 -26.84 16.31
N THR A 85 4.63 -27.31 16.57
CA THR A 85 4.91 -28.27 17.63
C THR A 85 4.60 -27.70 19.01
N GLY A 86 4.92 -26.42 19.23
CA GLY A 86 4.53 -25.71 20.45
C GLY A 86 3.01 -25.71 20.66
N ALA A 87 2.23 -25.30 19.66
CA ALA A 87 0.77 -25.28 19.75
C ALA A 87 0.18 -26.66 20.12
N LEU A 88 0.70 -27.74 19.53
CA LEU A 88 0.29 -29.11 19.82
C LEU A 88 0.70 -29.62 21.21
N ALA A 89 1.74 -29.05 21.82
CA ALA A 89 2.21 -29.41 23.16
C ALA A 89 1.53 -28.61 24.28
N TYR A 90 1.22 -27.32 24.04
CA TYR A 90 0.61 -26.45 25.05
C TYR A 90 -0.89 -26.73 25.26
N LEU A 91 -1.64 -27.06 24.22
CA LEU A 91 -3.09 -27.28 24.32
C LEU A 91 -3.46 -28.50 25.19
N PRO A 92 -2.81 -29.66 25.07
CA PRO A 92 -3.10 -30.81 25.93
C PRO A 92 -2.77 -30.54 27.40
N ALA A 93 -1.70 -29.80 27.66
CA ALA A 93 -1.32 -29.38 29.01
C ALA A 93 -2.39 -28.44 29.62
N ILE A 94 -2.94 -27.52 28.82
CA ILE A 94 -4.09 -26.69 29.23
C ILE A 94 -5.32 -27.58 29.49
N VAL A 95 -5.60 -28.55 28.62
CA VAL A 95 -6.75 -29.45 28.75
C VAL A 95 -6.66 -30.33 30.00
N LEU A 96 -5.49 -30.90 30.30
CA LEU A 96 -5.23 -31.70 31.51
C LEU A 96 -5.41 -30.88 32.81
N VAL A 97 -5.12 -29.59 32.78
CA VAL A 97 -5.33 -28.67 33.92
C VAL A 97 -6.77 -28.14 33.97
N ALA A 98 -7.46 -28.08 32.83
CA ALA A 98 -8.78 -27.50 32.64
C ALA A 98 -9.92 -28.53 32.62
N ILE A 99 -9.66 -29.81 32.92
CA ILE A 99 -10.64 -30.92 32.83
C ILE A 99 -12.04 -30.61 33.42
N PRO A 100 -12.21 -29.78 34.48
CA PRO A 100 -13.55 -29.42 34.97
C PRO A 100 -14.14 -28.10 34.43
N THR A 101 -13.50 -27.40 33.48
CA THR A 101 -14.08 -26.20 32.85
C THR A 101 -15.03 -26.57 31.71
N ASP A 102 -15.99 -25.69 31.44
CA ASP A 102 -16.98 -25.84 30.35
C ASP A 102 -16.34 -26.38 29.07
N GLU A 103 -16.78 -27.58 28.71
CA GLU A 103 -16.19 -28.42 27.68
C GLU A 103 -16.17 -27.71 26.30
N SER A 104 -17.04 -26.70 26.11
CA SER A 104 -17.19 -25.88 24.90
C SER A 104 -15.93 -25.08 24.50
N VAL A 105 -15.17 -24.56 25.48
CA VAL A 105 -14.04 -23.65 25.18
C VAL A 105 -12.86 -24.41 24.58
N ILE A 106 -12.65 -25.65 25.01
CA ILE A 106 -11.52 -26.51 24.59
C ILE A 106 -11.69 -26.95 23.12
N PHE A 107 -12.87 -27.43 22.75
CA PHE A 107 -13.14 -27.83 21.36
C PHE A 107 -13.05 -26.64 20.40
N THR A 108 -13.53 -25.46 20.82
CA THR A 108 -13.46 -24.24 20.00
C THR A 108 -12.01 -23.82 19.74
N ALA A 109 -11.16 -23.86 20.76
CA ALA A 109 -9.74 -23.51 20.61
C ALA A 109 -9.01 -24.47 19.63
N LEU A 110 -9.24 -25.78 19.74
CA LEU A 110 -8.64 -26.79 18.86
C LEU A 110 -9.11 -26.65 17.40
N VAL A 111 -10.39 -26.37 17.18
CA VAL A 111 -10.97 -26.19 15.84
C VAL A 111 -10.33 -25.00 15.10
N CYS A 112 -10.03 -23.92 15.79
CA CYS A 112 -9.49 -22.71 15.18
C CYS A 112 -7.97 -22.77 14.90
N MET A 113 -7.23 -23.72 15.48
CA MET A 113 -5.75 -23.76 15.39
C MET A 113 -5.21 -23.83 13.95
N PRO A 114 -5.73 -24.69 13.06
CA PRO A 114 -5.24 -24.75 11.68
C PRO A 114 -5.39 -23.41 10.96
N LEU A 115 -6.47 -22.67 11.22
CA LEU A 115 -6.71 -21.36 10.63
C LEU A 115 -5.72 -20.31 11.16
N ILE A 116 -5.41 -20.35 12.47
CA ILE A 116 -4.42 -19.47 13.09
C ILE A 116 -3.04 -19.73 12.47
N ILE A 117 -2.61 -21.00 12.37
CA ILE A 117 -1.31 -21.35 11.78
C ILE A 117 -1.24 -20.99 10.29
N ALA A 118 -2.32 -21.18 9.52
CA ALA A 118 -2.37 -20.72 8.14
C ALA A 118 -2.15 -19.20 8.02
N ALA A 119 -2.61 -18.42 9.00
CA ALA A 119 -2.36 -16.98 9.03
C ALA A 119 -0.94 -16.60 9.48
N LEU A 120 -0.32 -17.35 10.40
CA LEU A 120 1.05 -17.10 10.86
C LEU A 120 2.11 -17.54 9.83
N ALA A 121 1.86 -18.62 9.11
CA ALA A 121 2.80 -19.22 8.16
C ALA A 121 2.13 -19.43 6.79
N PRO A 122 1.79 -18.34 6.07
CA PRO A 122 1.01 -18.39 4.83
C PRO A 122 1.73 -19.05 3.63
N ASP A 123 2.98 -19.48 3.78
CA ASP A 123 3.73 -20.18 2.74
C ASP A 123 4.14 -21.60 3.17
N ASP A 124 3.72 -22.07 4.35
CA ASP A 124 4.13 -23.37 4.88
C ASP A 124 2.96 -24.34 5.08
N ARG A 125 2.67 -25.10 4.02
CA ARG A 125 1.67 -26.15 4.04
C ARG A 125 1.97 -27.26 5.05
N GLY A 126 3.24 -27.50 5.37
CA GLY A 126 3.64 -28.54 6.30
C GLY A 126 3.17 -28.25 7.72
N SER A 127 3.39 -27.03 8.18
CA SER A 127 2.93 -26.54 9.48
C SER A 127 1.40 -26.59 9.62
N LEU A 128 0.68 -26.20 8.57
CA LEU A 128 -0.78 -26.28 8.54
C LEU A 128 -1.28 -27.74 8.69
N LEU A 129 -0.75 -28.65 7.87
CA LEU A 129 -1.16 -30.06 7.89
C LEU A 129 -0.84 -30.71 9.24
N LEU A 130 0.33 -30.43 9.79
CA LEU A 130 0.72 -30.91 11.12
C LEU A 130 -0.27 -30.45 12.19
N ASN A 131 -0.68 -29.17 12.17
CA ASN A 131 -1.67 -28.65 13.11
C ASN A 131 -3.07 -29.19 12.88
N ALA A 132 -3.50 -29.36 11.63
CA ALA A 132 -4.78 -29.95 11.28
C ALA A 132 -4.89 -31.39 11.81
N ILE A 133 -3.87 -32.21 11.55
CA ILE A 133 -3.81 -33.60 12.02
C ILE A 133 -3.77 -33.62 13.55
N GLY A 134 -2.86 -32.86 14.17
CA GLY A 134 -2.73 -32.88 15.63
C GLY A 134 -3.97 -32.37 16.36
N SER A 135 -4.63 -31.32 15.85
CA SER A 135 -5.88 -30.81 16.42
C SER A 135 -7.00 -31.85 16.29
N PHE A 136 -7.12 -32.51 15.14
CA PHE A 136 -8.07 -33.59 14.93
C PHE A 136 -7.82 -34.78 15.87
N THR A 137 -6.56 -35.22 16.00
CA THR A 137 -6.18 -36.29 16.93
C THR A 137 -6.57 -35.95 18.36
N TRP A 138 -6.30 -34.72 18.82
CA TRP A 138 -6.68 -34.28 20.16
C TRP A 138 -8.19 -34.22 20.37
N ILE A 139 -8.96 -33.71 19.40
CA ILE A 139 -10.43 -33.71 19.46
C ILE A 139 -10.96 -35.13 19.67
N VAL A 140 -10.44 -36.11 18.90
CA VAL A 140 -10.85 -37.52 19.00
C VAL A 140 -10.45 -38.11 20.34
N VAL A 141 -9.20 -37.94 20.77
CA VAL A 141 -8.71 -38.48 22.06
C VAL A 141 -9.54 -37.94 23.23
N LEU A 142 -9.80 -36.64 23.28
CA LEU A 142 -10.56 -36.01 24.36
C LEU A 142 -12.04 -36.42 24.34
N GLY A 143 -12.62 -36.53 23.15
CA GLY A 143 -13.98 -37.03 22.98
C GLY A 143 -14.15 -38.45 23.51
N LEU A 144 -13.16 -39.32 23.28
CA LEU A 144 -13.18 -40.72 23.71
C LEU A 144 -12.82 -40.96 25.18
N THR A 145 -11.96 -40.11 25.77
CA THR A 145 -11.36 -40.38 27.09
C THR A 145 -11.88 -39.49 28.21
N ALA A 146 -12.19 -38.23 27.93
CA ALA A 146 -12.53 -37.25 28.97
C ALA A 146 -14.04 -36.95 29.00
N TYR A 147 -14.63 -36.73 27.83
CA TYR A 147 -15.97 -36.13 27.76
C TYR A 147 -17.09 -37.09 27.35
N HIS A 148 -16.77 -38.21 26.68
CA HIS A 148 -17.71 -39.28 26.32
C HIS A 148 -18.99 -38.84 25.57
N GLU A 149 -18.98 -37.67 24.94
CA GLU A 149 -20.10 -37.09 24.18
C GLU A 149 -19.83 -37.20 22.66
N PRO A 150 -20.35 -38.24 21.97
CA PRO A 150 -19.99 -38.51 20.58
C PRO A 150 -20.49 -37.44 19.61
N GLY A 151 -21.67 -36.87 19.87
CA GLY A 151 -22.27 -35.84 19.00
C GLY A 151 -21.41 -34.57 18.93
N ARG A 152 -20.92 -34.08 20.07
CA ARG A 152 -20.06 -32.88 20.10
C ARG A 152 -18.68 -33.14 19.49
N THR A 153 -18.12 -34.32 19.76
CA THR A 153 -16.83 -34.74 19.17
C THR A 153 -16.92 -34.75 17.64
N LEU A 154 -18.02 -35.26 17.09
CA LEU A 154 -18.27 -35.27 15.65
C LEU A 154 -18.37 -33.84 15.08
N VAL A 155 -19.14 -32.95 15.72
CA VAL A 155 -19.26 -31.54 15.28
C VAL A 155 -17.91 -30.85 15.30
N ALA A 156 -17.12 -30.99 16.38
CA ALA A 156 -15.79 -30.40 16.47
C ALA A 156 -14.82 -30.96 15.42
N ALA A 157 -14.87 -32.27 15.16
CA ALA A 157 -14.04 -32.90 14.13
C ALA A 157 -14.38 -32.35 12.73
N VAL A 158 -15.66 -32.24 12.38
CA VAL A 158 -16.12 -31.65 11.12
C VAL A 158 -15.68 -30.19 10.99
N MET A 159 -15.85 -29.39 12.05
CA MET A 159 -15.42 -28.00 12.05
C MET A 159 -13.90 -27.84 11.92
N CYS A 160 -13.11 -28.70 12.57
CA CYS A 160 -11.66 -28.72 12.44
C CYS A 160 -11.23 -29.01 10.99
N VAL A 161 -11.89 -29.96 10.33
CA VAL A 161 -11.65 -30.24 8.90
C VAL A 161 -12.03 -29.03 8.05
N ALA A 162 -13.20 -28.43 8.28
CA ALA A 162 -13.64 -27.23 7.55
C ALA A 162 -12.65 -26.06 7.71
N CYS A 163 -12.21 -25.76 8.95
CA CYS A 163 -11.20 -24.73 9.23
C CYS A 163 -9.85 -25.03 8.55
N SER A 164 -9.45 -26.30 8.49
CA SER A 164 -8.23 -26.72 7.79
C SER A 164 -8.32 -26.51 6.28
N ILE A 165 -9.48 -26.84 5.68
CA ILE A 165 -9.73 -26.60 4.24
C ILE A 165 -9.74 -25.10 3.96
N ILE A 166 -10.44 -24.30 4.76
CA ILE A 166 -10.47 -22.84 4.62
C ILE A 166 -9.06 -22.26 4.73
N GLY A 167 -8.27 -22.70 5.72
CA GLY A 167 -6.87 -22.30 5.89
C GLY A 167 -6.03 -22.62 4.66
N LEU A 168 -6.18 -23.82 4.09
CA LEU A 168 -5.45 -24.25 2.89
C LEU A 168 -5.84 -23.45 1.64
N VAL A 169 -7.13 -23.20 1.44
CA VAL A 169 -7.65 -22.39 0.33
C VAL A 169 -7.16 -20.93 0.47
N ALA A 170 -7.25 -20.35 1.66
CA ALA A 170 -6.77 -19.00 1.95
C ALA A 170 -5.27 -18.89 1.64
N MET A 171 -4.47 -19.85 2.11
CA MET A 171 -3.03 -19.91 1.88
C MET A 171 -2.67 -19.98 0.39
N ASN A 172 -3.43 -20.72 -0.40
CA ASN A 172 -3.18 -20.83 -1.84
C ASN A 172 -3.65 -19.60 -2.65
N ASN A 173 -4.69 -18.91 -2.19
CA ASN A 173 -5.29 -17.80 -2.92
C ASN A 173 -4.72 -16.43 -2.51
N TYR A 174 -4.21 -16.29 -1.29
CA TYR A 174 -3.68 -15.03 -0.76
C TYR A 174 -2.52 -14.46 -1.60
N PRO A 175 -1.51 -15.25 -2.02
CA PRO A 175 -0.42 -14.74 -2.85
C PRO A 175 -0.91 -14.20 -4.19
N ARG A 176 -1.90 -14.86 -4.80
CA ARG A 176 -2.46 -14.46 -6.10
C ARG A 176 -3.25 -13.16 -6.01
N SER A 177 -4.09 -13.03 -4.98
CA SER A 177 -4.89 -11.82 -4.77
C SER A 177 -4.00 -10.61 -4.48
N MET A 178 -2.97 -10.78 -3.65
CA MET A 178 -2.02 -9.71 -3.34
C MET A 178 -1.17 -9.32 -4.56
N ALA A 179 -0.74 -10.29 -5.38
CA ALA A 179 0.00 -10.01 -6.61
C ALA A 179 -0.86 -9.23 -7.61
N ALA A 180 -2.13 -9.59 -7.77
CA ALA A 180 -3.06 -8.88 -8.64
C ALA A 180 -3.30 -7.44 -8.17
N GLU A 181 -3.53 -7.24 -6.86
CA GLU A 181 -3.72 -5.90 -6.28
C GLU A 181 -2.46 -5.03 -6.42
N SER A 182 -1.28 -5.61 -6.20
CA SER A 182 -0.01 -4.89 -6.35
C SER A 182 0.22 -4.44 -7.80
N ARG A 183 -0.10 -5.30 -8.78
CA ARG A 183 0.01 -4.95 -10.21
C ARG A 183 -0.98 -3.85 -10.58
N ALA A 184 -2.24 -3.98 -10.18
CA ALA A 184 -3.25 -2.94 -10.42
C ALA A 184 -2.87 -1.59 -9.79
N ASN A 185 -2.28 -1.61 -8.59
CA ASN A 185 -1.78 -0.39 -7.96
C ASN A 185 -0.57 0.22 -8.69
N ALA A 186 0.36 -0.61 -9.17
CA ALA A 186 1.49 -0.14 -9.97
C ALA A 186 1.00 0.52 -11.28
N GLU A 187 0.12 -0.14 -12.02
CA GLU A 187 -0.51 0.40 -13.23
C GLU A 187 -1.24 1.72 -12.97
N ARG A 188 -1.96 1.81 -11.84
CA ARG A 188 -2.65 3.04 -11.43
C ARG A 188 -1.69 4.18 -11.15
N ILE A 189 -0.57 3.91 -10.48
CA ILE A 189 0.46 4.92 -10.20
C ILE A 189 1.07 5.43 -11.51
N ASP A 190 1.36 4.53 -12.45
CA ASP A 190 1.95 4.91 -13.73
C ASP A 190 0.96 5.71 -14.60
N ALA A 191 -0.33 5.32 -14.61
CA ALA A 191 -1.38 6.10 -15.27
C ALA A 191 -1.53 7.52 -14.68
N LEU A 192 -1.45 7.66 -13.35
CA LEU A 192 -1.51 8.96 -12.68
C LEU A 192 -0.29 9.84 -13.02
N LYS A 193 0.90 9.25 -13.14
CA LYS A 193 2.10 9.98 -13.56
C LYS A 193 1.96 10.49 -15.00
N ALA A 194 1.53 9.63 -15.92
CA ALA A 194 1.31 10.01 -17.31
C ALA A 194 0.26 11.14 -17.43
N LEU A 195 -0.83 11.06 -16.66
CA LEU A 195 -1.84 12.13 -16.62
C LEU A 195 -1.24 13.45 -16.09
N ALA A 196 -0.45 13.38 -15.02
CA ALA A 196 0.19 14.57 -14.45
C ALA A 196 1.22 15.22 -15.41
N GLU A 197 1.89 14.43 -16.22
CA GLU A 197 2.78 14.92 -17.29
C GLU A 197 1.97 15.62 -18.40
N MET A 198 0.91 14.99 -18.90
CA MET A 198 0.04 15.58 -19.91
C MET A 198 -0.61 16.89 -19.45
N GLU A 199 -1.06 16.97 -18.19
CA GLU A 199 -1.62 18.19 -17.61
C GLU A 199 -0.59 19.32 -17.52
N ARG A 200 0.68 19.00 -17.19
CA ARG A 200 1.77 20.00 -17.18
C ARG A 200 2.06 20.52 -18.58
N ASP A 201 2.13 19.63 -19.56
CA ASP A 201 2.37 20.00 -20.95
C ASP A 201 1.23 20.85 -21.50
N ARG A 202 -0.02 20.46 -21.22
CA ARG A 202 -1.21 21.23 -21.56
C ARG A 202 -1.17 22.63 -20.94
N ALA A 203 -0.89 22.73 -19.63
CA ALA A 203 -0.79 24.02 -18.95
C ALA A 203 0.33 24.91 -19.54
N SER A 204 1.43 24.31 -20.00
CA SER A 204 2.50 25.03 -20.70
C SER A 204 2.02 25.62 -22.03
N VAL A 205 1.32 24.81 -22.84
CA VAL A 205 0.74 25.26 -24.12
C VAL A 205 -0.30 26.36 -23.91
N GLU A 206 -1.20 26.20 -22.93
CA GLU A 206 -2.21 27.22 -22.61
C GLU A 206 -1.57 28.56 -22.23
N ARG A 207 -0.46 28.54 -21.47
CA ARG A 207 0.30 29.76 -21.15
C ARG A 207 0.90 30.42 -22.38
N LEU A 208 1.46 29.65 -23.31
CA LEU A 208 1.99 30.18 -24.56
C LEU A 208 0.89 30.81 -25.43
N VAL A 209 -0.28 30.17 -25.50
CA VAL A 209 -1.44 30.72 -26.21
C VAL A 209 -1.90 32.04 -25.58
N MET A 210 -2.06 32.07 -24.24
CA MET A 210 -2.42 33.31 -23.53
C MET A 210 -1.39 34.41 -23.74
N LEU A 211 -0.09 34.08 -23.68
CA LEU A 211 0.99 35.03 -23.92
C LEU A 211 0.96 35.56 -25.36
N GLY A 212 0.72 34.69 -26.35
CA GLY A 212 0.57 35.07 -27.75
C GLY A 212 -0.62 36.02 -27.97
N GLN A 213 -1.77 35.72 -27.37
CA GLN A 213 -2.95 36.60 -27.42
C GLN A 213 -2.69 37.95 -26.78
N LEU A 214 -2.04 37.97 -25.60
CA LEU A 214 -1.70 39.21 -24.91
C LEU A 214 -0.70 40.04 -25.73
N THR A 215 0.31 39.40 -26.32
CA THR A 215 1.31 40.06 -27.16
C THR A 215 0.66 40.67 -28.40
N ALA A 216 -0.25 39.94 -29.05
CA ALA A 216 -1.02 40.45 -30.19
C ALA A 216 -1.93 41.63 -29.80
N GLY A 217 -2.58 41.56 -28.63
CA GLY A 217 -3.36 42.67 -28.07
C GLY A 217 -2.52 43.92 -27.84
N VAL A 218 -1.37 43.78 -27.17
CA VAL A 218 -0.42 44.87 -26.92
C VAL A 218 0.11 45.45 -28.24
N ALA A 219 0.47 44.61 -29.21
CA ALA A 219 0.88 45.03 -30.54
C ALA A 219 -0.20 45.86 -31.25
N HIS A 220 -1.47 45.44 -31.15
CA HIS A 220 -2.59 46.18 -31.70
C HIS A 220 -2.79 47.53 -30.99
N GLU A 221 -2.72 47.55 -29.66
CA GLU A 221 -2.85 48.78 -28.86
C GLU A 221 -1.68 49.75 -29.03
N ILE A 222 -0.46 49.29 -29.34
CA ILE A 222 0.69 50.14 -29.69
C ILE A 222 0.53 50.71 -31.11
N ASN A 223 0.06 49.89 -32.05
CA ASN A 223 -0.10 50.32 -33.44
C ASN A 223 -1.17 51.43 -33.58
N ASN A 224 -2.19 51.46 -32.72
CA ASN A 224 -3.24 52.49 -32.73
C ASN A 224 -2.72 53.93 -32.52
N PRO A 225 -2.09 54.29 -31.39
CA PRO A 225 -1.53 55.62 -31.18
C PRO A 225 -0.37 55.91 -32.14
N LEU A 226 0.41 54.90 -32.52
CA LEU A 226 1.49 55.08 -33.49
C LEU A 226 0.97 55.53 -34.86
N ALA A 227 -0.13 54.95 -35.34
CA ALA A 227 -0.78 55.38 -36.57
C ALA A 227 -1.26 56.84 -36.48
N ALA A 228 -1.81 57.25 -35.32
CA ALA A 228 -2.21 58.64 -35.08
C ALA A 228 -1.01 59.60 -35.08
N VAL A 229 0.11 59.23 -34.44
CA VAL A 229 1.34 60.05 -34.42
C VAL A 229 1.93 60.18 -35.82
N ILE A 230 2.03 59.09 -36.58
CA ILE A 230 2.50 59.11 -37.98
C ILE A 230 1.64 60.05 -38.83
N ALA A 231 0.31 59.97 -38.69
CA ALA A 231 -0.60 60.86 -39.42
C ALA A 231 -0.38 62.34 -39.05
N ASN A 232 -0.25 62.64 -37.75
CA ASN A 232 -0.02 64.00 -37.27
C ASN A 232 1.33 64.58 -37.74
N VAL A 233 2.40 63.80 -37.67
CA VAL A 233 3.74 64.21 -38.15
C VAL A 233 3.72 64.48 -39.65
N GLY A 234 3.07 63.61 -40.44
CA GLY A 234 2.90 63.81 -41.88
C GLY A 234 2.11 65.08 -42.21
N SER A 235 1.02 65.35 -41.49
CA SER A 235 0.25 66.60 -41.64
C SER A 235 1.06 67.84 -41.26
N ALA A 236 1.85 67.79 -40.18
CA ALA A 236 2.71 68.90 -39.78
C ALA A 236 3.77 69.20 -40.84
N ARG A 237 4.44 68.17 -41.37
CA ARG A 237 5.41 68.30 -42.45
C ARG A 237 4.80 68.92 -43.72
N ALA A 238 3.60 68.49 -44.10
CA ALA A 238 2.88 69.04 -45.25
C ALA A 238 2.56 70.54 -45.08
N GLN A 239 2.13 70.95 -43.87
CA GLN A 239 1.86 72.36 -43.56
C GLN A 239 3.13 73.22 -43.61
N VAL A 240 4.25 72.73 -43.10
CA VAL A 240 5.53 73.45 -43.16
C VAL A 240 5.99 73.62 -44.61
N GLN A 241 5.85 72.59 -45.46
CA GLN A 241 6.18 72.70 -46.90
C GLN A 241 5.29 73.71 -47.65
N LEU A 242 4.03 73.85 -47.25
CA LEU A 242 3.11 74.85 -47.82
C LEU A 242 3.48 76.28 -47.41
N ALA A 243 4.09 76.48 -46.24
CA ALA A 243 4.48 77.80 -45.74
C ALA A 243 5.77 78.35 -46.39
N GLY A 244 6.57 77.51 -47.05
CA GLY A 244 7.79 77.92 -47.77
C GLY A 244 8.82 76.78 -47.87
N PRO A 245 9.99 77.04 -48.50
CA PRO A 245 11.08 76.07 -48.54
C PRO A 245 11.52 75.73 -47.11
N MET A 246 11.51 74.44 -46.75
CA MET A 246 12.03 73.97 -45.46
C MET A 246 13.53 74.22 -45.36
N ASP A 247 14.00 74.61 -44.18
CA ASP A 247 15.42 74.54 -43.86
C ASP A 247 15.88 73.07 -43.77
N GLY A 248 17.19 72.86 -43.92
CA GLY A 248 17.79 71.52 -43.93
C GLY A 248 17.70 70.77 -42.59
N GLU A 249 17.78 71.48 -41.47
CA GLU A 249 17.75 70.93 -40.10
C GLU A 249 16.33 70.49 -39.70
N VAL A 250 15.31 71.29 -40.06
CA VAL A 250 13.89 70.93 -39.91
C VAL A 250 13.54 69.73 -40.79
N ALA A 251 14.05 69.70 -42.02
CA ALA A 251 13.84 68.57 -42.94
C ALA A 251 14.52 67.28 -42.48
N GLU A 252 15.66 67.37 -41.79
CA GLU A 252 16.36 66.24 -41.17
C GLU A 252 15.59 65.74 -39.92
N THR A 253 15.12 66.66 -39.07
CA THR A 253 14.34 66.34 -37.87
C THR A 253 13.07 65.55 -38.19
N PHE A 254 12.32 65.96 -39.23
CA PHE A 254 11.14 65.19 -39.67
C PHE A 254 11.50 63.79 -40.15
N ARG A 255 12.65 63.65 -40.83
CA ARG A 255 13.14 62.37 -41.34
C ARG A 255 13.49 61.43 -40.19
N ASP A 256 14.20 61.92 -39.18
CA ASP A 256 14.58 61.15 -38.00
C ASP A 256 13.35 60.66 -37.20
N VAL A 257 12.33 61.52 -37.06
CA VAL A 257 11.07 61.15 -36.39
C VAL A 257 10.30 60.10 -37.21
N GLU A 258 10.18 60.28 -38.52
CA GLU A 258 9.52 59.31 -39.40
C GLU A 258 10.24 57.94 -39.38
N ASP A 259 11.57 57.94 -39.43
CA ASP A 259 12.40 56.72 -39.35
C ASP A 259 12.27 56.04 -37.98
N GLY A 260 12.24 56.82 -36.89
CA GLY A 260 12.00 56.31 -35.53
C GLY A 260 10.63 55.65 -35.38
N LEU A 261 9.57 56.29 -35.89
CA LEU A 261 8.21 55.76 -35.87
C LEU A 261 8.09 54.50 -36.74
N ALA A 262 8.77 54.45 -37.89
CA ALA A 262 8.83 53.27 -38.75
C ALA A 262 9.49 52.08 -38.04
N ARG A 263 10.56 52.33 -37.27
CA ARG A 263 11.23 51.30 -36.45
C ARG A 263 10.32 50.75 -35.35
N ILE A 264 9.63 51.62 -34.62
CA ILE A 264 8.68 51.22 -33.57
C ILE A 264 7.56 50.36 -34.16
N ARG A 265 7.05 50.73 -35.35
CA ARG A 265 6.02 49.97 -36.07
C ARG A 265 6.49 48.57 -36.47
N GLN A 266 7.78 48.42 -36.79
CA GLN A 266 8.37 47.13 -37.16
C GLN A 266 8.58 46.21 -35.95
N ILE A 267 8.83 46.79 -34.76
CA ILE A 267 8.97 46.04 -33.50
C ILE A 267 7.61 45.54 -33.00
N ALA A 268 6.55 46.32 -33.18
CA ALA A 268 5.19 45.99 -32.74
C ALA A 268 4.40 45.12 -33.74
N ARG A 269 5.07 44.41 -34.64
CA ARG A 269 4.48 43.60 -35.71
C ARG A 269 4.91 42.15 -35.61
#